data_AF-A0A538L465-F1
#
_entry.id   AF-A0A538L465-F1
#
_cell.length_a   1.000
_cell.length_b   1.000
_cell.length_c   1.000
_cell.angle_alpha   90.00
_cell.angle_beta   90.00
_cell.angle_gamma   90.00
#
_symmetry.space_group_name_H-M   'P 1'
#
loop_
_entity.id
_entity.type
_entity.pdbx_description
1 polymer ?
#
loop_
_entity_poly.entity_id
_entity_poly.type
_entity_poly.pdbx_seq_one_letter_code
_entity_poly.pdbx_strand_id
1 'polypeptide(L)'
;MDERDHASLPEGTHELSSEVSERVRSVISAAEAAANAVRHEAEQSAQVRGRIAEEEAIRIVDEAKGEADAYLAERRRRISELSDTVVERAEKIVARLDRAEEVRRQLQGLADSLGESAEELAAQLRDQPPPSVPQAAEAAPPVEQAAVAEPEAPEAPPGEEPPTGESEPPGGPEVVQLAEAPAEAGPAEAQAGDDRHEADEQLSARLVALQMAVAGGNRGDVEVHLRETFGIEDPVAILDDVFGPGTDAEKRVAWPRTGDSAA
;
A
#
# COMPACT_ATOMS: atom_id res chain seq x y z
N MET A 1 -100.59 45.95 -17.33
CA MET A 1 -101.18 45.07 -18.36
C MET A 1 -100.22 45.01 -19.52
N ASP A 2 -98.99 44.54 -19.34
CA ASP A 2 -98.48 43.29 -18.75
C ASP A 2 -97.95 42.43 -19.88
N GLU A 3 -96.66 42.13 -19.77
CA GLU A 3 -96.07 40.80 -20.01
C GLU A 3 -96.26 40.17 -21.41
N ARG A 4 -95.24 39.78 -22.15
CA ARG A 4 -93.80 39.57 -21.91
C ARG A 4 -93.14 39.59 -23.28
N ASP A 5 -92.04 40.32 -23.39
CA ASP A 5 -91.01 40.07 -24.40
C ASP A 5 -90.43 38.67 -24.17
N HIS A 6 -90.80 37.70 -25.02
CA HIS A 6 -90.01 36.49 -25.21
C HIS A 6 -89.44 36.53 -26.63
N ALA A 7 -88.27 37.17 -26.74
CA ALA A 7 -87.40 37.06 -27.89
C ALA A 7 -87.07 35.58 -28.13
N SER A 8 -87.61 35.02 -29.21
CA SER A 8 -87.20 33.71 -29.74
C SER A 8 -85.74 33.79 -30.16
N LEU A 9 -84.86 33.21 -29.34
CA LEU A 9 -83.45 33.02 -29.70
C LEU A 9 -83.33 31.97 -30.82
N PRO A 10 -82.35 32.10 -31.73
CA PRO A 10 -82.23 31.29 -32.93
C PRO A 10 -81.87 29.83 -32.64
N GLU A 11 -82.67 28.87 -33.11
CA GLU A 11 -82.47 27.42 -32.92
C GLU A 11 -81.12 26.91 -33.49
N GLY A 12 -80.59 27.54 -34.53
CA GLY A 12 -79.33 27.13 -35.17
C GLY A 12 -78.07 27.29 -34.31
N THR A 13 -78.10 28.09 -33.23
CA THR A 13 -76.94 28.19 -32.32
C THR A 13 -76.81 26.98 -31.42
N HIS A 14 -77.90 26.26 -31.16
CA HIS A 14 -77.88 25.06 -30.30
C HIS A 14 -77.29 23.85 -31.03
N GLU A 15 -77.55 23.70 -32.33
CA GLU A 15 -76.99 22.59 -33.14
C GLU A 15 -75.48 22.70 -33.29
N LEU A 16 -74.97 23.89 -33.65
CA LEU A 16 -73.51 24.13 -33.75
C LEU A 16 -72.80 23.91 -32.41
N SER A 17 -73.43 24.32 -31.30
CA SER A 17 -72.89 24.07 -29.96
C SER A 17 -72.83 22.58 -29.63
N SER A 18 -73.81 21.79 -30.08
CA SER A 18 -73.83 20.34 -29.85
C SER A 18 -72.76 19.62 -30.67
N GLU A 19 -72.58 19.96 -31.95
CA GLU A 19 -71.57 19.38 -32.84
C GLU A 19 -70.15 19.70 -32.33
N VAL A 20 -69.90 20.96 -31.94
CA VAL A 20 -68.62 21.36 -31.35
C VAL A 20 -68.36 20.60 -30.05
N SER A 21 -69.38 20.44 -29.19
CA SER A 21 -69.22 19.68 -27.93
C SER A 21 -68.95 18.19 -28.15
N GLU A 22 -69.52 17.59 -29.19
CA GLU A 22 -69.25 16.21 -29.58
C GLU A 22 -67.83 16.07 -30.15
N ARG A 23 -67.42 16.99 -31.02
CA ARG A 23 -66.06 17.01 -31.58
C ARG A 23 -65.01 17.21 -30.50
N VAL A 24 -65.24 18.12 -29.55
CA VAL A 24 -64.34 18.33 -28.40
C VAL A 24 -64.24 17.06 -27.55
N ARG A 25 -65.36 16.40 -27.24
CA ARG A 25 -65.35 15.12 -26.50
C ARG A 25 -64.58 14.02 -27.24
N SER A 26 -64.75 13.93 -28.56
CA SER A 26 -64.01 12.97 -29.41
C SER A 26 -62.51 13.23 -29.39
N VAL A 27 -62.08 14.49 -29.52
CA VAL A 27 -60.66 14.87 -29.47
C VAL A 27 -60.05 14.57 -28.10
N ILE A 28 -60.77 14.89 -27.01
CA ILE A 28 -60.31 14.59 -25.65
C ILE A 28 -60.17 13.08 -25.46
N SER A 29 -61.17 12.28 -25.88
CA SER A 29 -61.10 10.82 -25.76
C SER A 29 -59.95 10.22 -26.59
N ALA A 30 -59.70 10.74 -27.80
CA ALA A 30 -58.57 10.31 -28.61
C ALA A 30 -57.22 10.70 -27.97
N ALA A 31 -57.12 11.91 -27.41
CA ALA A 31 -55.93 12.38 -26.71
C ALA A 31 -55.66 11.57 -25.43
N GLU A 32 -56.70 11.24 -24.66
CA GLU A 32 -56.60 10.39 -23.47
C GLU A 32 -56.17 8.96 -23.84
N ALA A 33 -56.73 8.39 -24.90
CA ALA A 33 -56.32 7.07 -25.40
C ALA A 33 -54.84 7.08 -25.84
N ALA A 34 -54.42 8.11 -26.57
CA ALA A 34 -53.02 8.28 -26.98
C ALA A 34 -52.08 8.46 -25.78
N ALA A 35 -52.46 9.29 -24.80
CA ALA A 35 -51.68 9.50 -23.58
C ALA A 35 -51.53 8.21 -22.76
N ASN A 36 -52.59 7.41 -22.64
CA ASN A 36 -52.54 6.12 -21.97
C ASN A 36 -51.66 5.11 -22.71
N ALA A 37 -51.69 5.10 -24.05
CA ALA A 37 -50.80 4.26 -24.85
C ALA A 37 -49.32 4.63 -24.64
N VAL A 38 -48.99 5.92 -24.72
CA VAL A 38 -47.62 6.43 -24.47
C VAL A 38 -47.16 6.09 -23.06
N ARG A 39 -48.04 6.25 -22.06
CA ARG A 39 -47.72 5.89 -20.67
C ARG A 39 -47.43 4.39 -20.55
N HIS A 40 -48.25 3.54 -21.15
CA HIS A 40 -48.06 2.09 -21.07
C HIS A 40 -46.76 1.65 -21.77
N GLU A 41 -46.44 2.23 -22.93
CA GLU A 41 -45.19 1.99 -23.64
C GLU A 41 -43.98 2.46 -22.81
N ALA A 42 -44.07 3.65 -22.21
CA ALA A 42 -43.02 4.17 -21.33
C ALA A 42 -42.80 3.27 -20.10
N GLU A 43 -43.87 2.80 -19.46
CA GLU A 43 -43.81 1.86 -18.33
C GLU A 43 -43.17 0.52 -18.74
N GLN A 44 -43.55 -0.04 -19.89
CA GLN A 44 -42.94 -1.27 -20.41
C GLN A 44 -41.45 -1.07 -20.72
N SER A 45 -41.08 0.04 -21.37
CA SER A 45 -39.68 0.35 -21.68
C SER A 45 -38.84 0.55 -20.41
N ALA A 46 -39.41 1.15 -19.36
CA ALA A 46 -38.77 1.31 -18.07
C ALA A 46 -38.58 -0.04 -17.36
N GLN A 47 -39.58 -0.93 -17.42
CA GLN A 47 -39.48 -2.27 -16.86
C GLN A 47 -38.39 -3.11 -17.55
N VAL A 48 -38.31 -3.04 -18.89
CA VAL A 48 -37.27 -3.77 -19.64
C VAL A 48 -35.88 -3.25 -19.28
N ARG A 49 -35.69 -1.92 -19.26
CA ARG A 49 -34.42 -1.32 -18.83
C ARG A 49 -34.05 -1.67 -17.40
N GLY A 50 -35.03 -1.71 -16.50
CA GLY A 50 -34.83 -2.12 -15.11
C GLY A 50 -34.29 -3.53 -15.00
N ARG A 51 -34.88 -4.49 -15.73
CA ARG A 51 -34.41 -5.89 -15.73
C ARG A 51 -32.99 -6.02 -16.28
N ILE A 52 -32.67 -5.34 -17.37
CA ILE A 52 -31.33 -5.37 -17.96
C ILE A 52 -30.29 -4.81 -16.97
N ALA A 53 -30.60 -3.68 -16.32
CA ALA A 53 -29.71 -3.07 -15.34
C ALA A 53 -29.53 -3.96 -14.09
N GLU A 54 -30.58 -4.64 -13.64
CA GLU A 54 -30.51 -5.57 -12.51
C GLU A 54 -29.64 -6.79 -12.84
N GLU A 55 -29.82 -7.40 -14.02
CA GLU A 55 -29.00 -8.52 -14.48
C GLU A 55 -27.52 -8.13 -14.62
N GLU A 56 -27.24 -6.93 -15.12
CA GLU A 56 -25.87 -6.40 -15.22
C GLU A 56 -25.27 -6.13 -13.84
N ALA A 57 -26.03 -5.54 -12.92
CA ALA A 57 -25.59 -5.32 -11.55
C ALA A 57 -25.26 -6.64 -10.83
N ILE A 58 -26.10 -7.67 -11.00
CA ILE A 58 -25.84 -9.00 -10.46
C ILE A 58 -24.52 -9.56 -11.04
N ARG A 59 -24.34 -9.45 -12.36
CA ARG A 59 -23.11 -9.92 -13.02
C ARG A 59 -21.86 -9.24 -12.48
N ILE A 60 -21.88 -7.91 -12.35
CA ILE A 60 -20.74 -7.14 -11.82
C ILE A 60 -20.42 -7.55 -10.39
N VAL A 61 -21.45 -7.74 -9.55
CA VAL A 61 -21.26 -8.16 -8.16
C VAL A 61 -20.66 -9.57 -8.08
N ASP A 62 -21.13 -10.50 -8.90
CA ASP A 62 -20.62 -11.86 -8.90
C ASP A 62 -19.20 -11.96 -9.46
N GLU A 63 -18.86 -11.15 -10.48
CA GLU A 63 -17.50 -11.00 -10.98
C GLU A 63 -16.56 -10.45 -9.89
N ALA A 64 -16.94 -9.35 -9.24
CA ALA A 64 -16.15 -8.76 -8.16
C ALA A 64 -15.95 -9.72 -6.97
N LYS A 65 -16.95 -10.54 -6.64
CA LYS A 65 -16.81 -11.60 -5.63
C LYS A 65 -15.80 -12.67 -6.08
N GLY A 66 -15.90 -13.12 -7.32
CA GLY A 66 -14.97 -14.10 -7.88
C GLY A 66 -13.52 -13.61 -7.84
N GLU A 67 -13.29 -12.35 -8.21
CA GLU A 67 -11.97 -11.71 -8.12
C GLU A 67 -11.46 -11.62 -6.68
N ALA A 68 -12.31 -11.19 -5.74
CA ALA A 68 -11.95 -11.11 -4.33
C ALA A 68 -11.58 -12.50 -3.74
N ASP A 69 -12.35 -13.53 -4.07
CA ASP A 69 -12.09 -14.90 -3.62
C ASP A 69 -10.79 -15.45 -4.20
N ALA A 70 -10.53 -15.20 -5.49
CA ALA A 70 -9.27 -15.58 -6.14
C ALA A 70 -8.07 -14.91 -5.46
N TYR A 71 -8.16 -13.60 -5.20
CA TYR A 71 -7.12 -12.85 -4.51
C TYR A 71 -6.86 -13.38 -3.09
N LEU A 72 -7.92 -13.69 -2.33
CA LEU A 72 -7.79 -14.25 -0.99
C LEU A 72 -7.18 -15.66 -1.01
N ALA A 73 -7.51 -16.48 -2.00
CA ALA A 73 -6.92 -17.80 -2.19
C ALA A 73 -5.42 -17.70 -2.47
N GLU A 74 -5.02 -16.79 -3.37
CA GLU A 74 -3.61 -16.52 -3.68
C GLU A 74 -2.85 -16.02 -2.45
N ARG A 75 -3.40 -15.03 -1.74
CA ARG A 75 -2.77 -14.48 -0.54
C ARG A 75 -2.60 -15.54 0.54
N ARG A 76 -3.61 -16.39 0.75
CA ARG A 76 -3.53 -17.50 1.70
C ARG A 76 -2.41 -18.47 1.32
N ARG A 77 -2.33 -18.86 0.04
CA ARG A 77 -1.26 -19.72 -0.47
C ARG A 77 0.12 -19.12 -0.21
N ARG A 78 0.32 -17.85 -0.55
CA ARG A 78 1.59 -17.14 -0.35
C ARG A 78 1.98 -17.05 1.13
N ILE A 79 1.01 -16.81 2.02
CA ILE A 79 1.24 -16.81 3.47
C ILE A 79 1.67 -18.20 3.93
N SER A 80 1.01 -19.26 3.49
CA SER A 80 1.40 -20.63 3.81
C SER A 80 2.83 -20.95 3.34
N GLU A 81 3.17 -20.62 2.09
CA GLU A 81 4.52 -20.82 1.54
C GLU A 81 5.58 -20.03 2.33
N LEU A 82 5.26 -18.78 2.72
CA LEU A 82 6.16 -17.97 3.55
C LEU A 82 6.30 -18.55 4.96
N SER A 83 5.20 -19.01 5.57
CA SER A 83 5.21 -19.65 6.88
C SER A 83 6.06 -20.92 6.88
N ASP A 84 5.92 -21.76 5.86
CA ASP A 84 6.72 -22.98 5.72
C ASP A 84 8.22 -22.63 5.59
N THR A 85 8.55 -21.61 4.81
CA THR A 85 9.93 -21.11 4.66
C THR A 85 10.50 -20.59 5.99
N VAL A 86 9.68 -19.88 6.78
CA VAL A 86 10.09 -19.37 8.10
C VAL A 86 10.34 -20.53 9.07
N VAL A 87 9.48 -21.54 9.08
CA VAL A 87 9.64 -22.74 9.91
C VAL A 87 10.93 -23.47 9.54
N GLU A 88 11.17 -23.73 8.25
CA GLU A 88 12.39 -24.40 7.78
C GLU A 88 13.66 -23.62 8.17
N ARG A 89 13.62 -22.28 8.05
CA ARG A 89 14.75 -21.43 8.45
C ARG A 89 14.95 -21.44 9.97
N ALA A 90 13.88 -21.44 10.75
CA ALA A 90 13.96 -21.52 12.22
C ALA A 90 14.57 -22.86 12.67
N GLU A 91 14.16 -23.98 12.07
CA GLU A 91 14.74 -25.30 12.34
C GLU A 91 16.24 -25.34 12.01
N LYS A 92 16.66 -24.76 10.89
CA LYS A 92 18.08 -24.65 10.53
C LYS A 92 18.88 -23.81 11.54
N ILE A 93 18.28 -22.76 12.10
CA ILE A 93 18.92 -21.93 13.13
C ILE A 93 19.07 -22.71 14.44
N VAL A 94 18.01 -23.40 14.89
CA VAL A 94 18.06 -24.25 16.08
C VAL A 94 19.14 -25.31 15.94
N ALA A 95 19.19 -26.02 14.81
CA ALA A 95 20.22 -27.02 14.55
C ALA A 95 21.66 -26.46 14.54
N ARG A 96 21.85 -25.17 14.20
CA ARG A 96 23.16 -24.50 14.29
C ARG A 96 23.51 -24.13 15.72
N LEU A 97 22.54 -23.70 16.52
CA LEU A 97 22.75 -23.40 17.94
C LEU A 97 23.13 -24.66 18.72
N ASP A 98 22.45 -25.79 18.48
CA ASP A 98 22.80 -27.07 19.11
C ASP A 98 24.24 -27.50 18.81
N ARG A 99 24.69 -27.32 17.55
CA ARG A 99 26.08 -27.57 17.16
C ARG A 99 27.06 -26.62 17.86
N ALA A 100 26.70 -25.35 18.00
CA ALA A 100 27.54 -24.38 18.71
C ALA A 100 27.66 -24.71 20.20
N GLU A 101 26.59 -25.19 20.84
CA GLU A 101 26.64 -25.70 22.21
C GLU A 101 27.57 -26.90 22.35
N GLU A 102 27.55 -27.82 21.40
CA GLU A 102 28.43 -28.98 21.40
C GLU A 102 29.91 -28.57 21.27
N VAL A 103 30.21 -27.67 20.33
CA VAL A 103 31.57 -27.10 20.20
C VAL A 103 32.01 -26.42 21.49
N ARG A 104 31.11 -25.68 22.16
CA ARG A 104 31.41 -25.06 23.46
C ARG A 104 31.75 -26.10 24.53
N ARG A 105 31.00 -27.21 24.61
CA ARG A 105 31.31 -28.30 25.56
C ARG A 105 32.67 -28.92 25.29
N GLN A 106 33.01 -29.13 24.02
CA GLN A 106 34.33 -29.66 23.61
C GLN A 106 35.45 -28.70 23.99
N LEU A 107 35.30 -27.40 23.73
CA LEU A 107 36.27 -26.38 24.12
C LEU A 107 36.45 -26.30 25.65
N GLN A 108 35.35 -26.40 26.42
CA GLN A 108 35.43 -26.44 27.88
C GLN A 108 36.21 -27.68 28.37
N GLY A 109 35.93 -28.86 27.82
CA GLY A 109 36.66 -30.08 28.18
C GLY A 109 38.15 -30.00 27.83
N LEU A 110 38.51 -29.39 26.69
CA LEU A 110 39.90 -29.15 26.34
C LEU A 110 40.57 -28.19 27.33
N ALA A 111 39.90 -27.11 27.72
CA ALA A 111 40.40 -26.17 28.72
C ALA A 111 40.63 -26.86 30.07
N ASP A 112 39.71 -27.70 30.51
CA ASP A 112 39.81 -28.44 31.77
C ASP A 112 41.00 -29.43 31.74
N SER A 113 41.19 -30.18 30.63
CA SER A 113 42.33 -31.11 30.48
C SER A 113 43.68 -30.40 30.43
N LEU A 114 43.73 -29.20 29.84
CA LEU A 114 44.93 -28.38 29.81
C LEU A 114 45.25 -27.83 31.21
N GLY A 115 44.22 -27.46 31.97
CA GLY A 115 44.33 -27.08 33.37
C GLY A 115 44.91 -28.20 34.23
N GLU A 116 44.37 -29.42 34.13
CA GLU A 116 44.85 -30.59 34.86
C GLU A 116 46.32 -30.92 34.50
N SER A 117 46.65 -30.89 33.20
CA SER A 117 48.03 -31.12 32.74
C SER A 117 49.01 -30.06 33.27
N ALA A 118 48.59 -28.80 33.34
CA ALA A 118 49.40 -27.71 33.90
C ALA A 118 49.60 -27.87 35.42
N GLU A 119 48.57 -28.31 36.15
CA GLU A 119 48.66 -28.60 37.59
C GLU A 119 49.60 -29.78 37.86
N GLU A 120 49.52 -30.86 37.08
CA GLU A 120 50.41 -32.01 37.19
C GLU A 120 51.87 -31.61 36.94
N LEU A 121 52.12 -30.83 35.88
CA LEU A 121 53.46 -30.31 35.58
C LEU A 121 53.99 -29.40 36.70
N ALA A 122 53.13 -28.55 37.27
CA ALA A 122 53.47 -27.69 38.41
C ALA A 122 53.71 -28.48 39.71
N ALA A 123 53.09 -29.64 39.89
CA ALA A 123 53.36 -30.56 40.99
C ALA A 123 54.68 -31.31 40.78
N GLN A 124 54.93 -31.83 39.58
CA GLN A 124 56.20 -32.48 39.22
C GLN A 124 57.40 -31.55 39.41
N LEU A 125 57.27 -30.26 39.04
CA LEU A 125 58.30 -29.25 39.28
C LEU A 125 58.52 -28.95 40.77
N ARG A 126 57.51 -29.12 41.62
CA ARG A 126 57.63 -28.95 43.08
C ARG A 126 58.32 -30.14 43.76
N ASP A 127 58.08 -31.35 43.27
CA ASP A 127 58.72 -32.57 43.77
C ASP A 127 60.13 -32.80 43.19
N GLN A 128 60.53 -32.04 42.17
CA GLN A 128 61.90 -32.05 41.67
C GLN A 128 62.83 -31.38 42.70
N PRO A 129 63.89 -32.06 43.19
CA PRO A 129 64.86 -31.46 44.10
C PRO A 129 65.47 -30.23 43.42
N PRO A 130 65.73 -29.14 44.18
CA PRO A 130 66.18 -27.89 43.58
C PRO A 130 67.42 -28.16 42.74
N PRO A 131 67.47 -27.69 41.48
CA PRO A 131 68.71 -27.74 40.73
C PRO A 131 69.76 -26.97 41.53
N SER A 132 70.89 -27.61 41.81
CA SER A 132 72.08 -26.96 42.32
C SER A 132 72.59 -25.98 41.26
N VAL A 133 72.03 -24.77 41.22
CA VAL A 133 72.56 -23.66 40.43
C VAL A 133 73.77 -23.08 41.17
N PRO A 134 74.94 -22.98 40.52
CA PRO A 134 75.98 -22.08 40.99
C PRO A 134 75.41 -20.65 40.98
N GLN A 135 75.45 -20.03 42.14
CA GLN A 135 75.16 -18.62 42.35
C GLN A 135 76.13 -17.79 41.50
N ALA A 136 75.62 -17.12 40.47
CA ALA A 136 76.38 -16.17 39.67
C ALA A 136 75.60 -14.86 39.51
N ALA A 137 76.18 -13.81 40.08
CA ALA A 137 76.14 -12.38 39.73
C ALA A 137 74.79 -11.76 39.34
N GLU A 138 74.22 -10.86 40.14
CA GLU A 138 74.64 -9.45 40.28
C GLU A 138 74.36 -8.60 39.03
N ALA A 139 73.41 -7.67 39.21
CA ALA A 139 73.24 -6.37 38.56
C ALA A 139 72.93 -6.29 37.05
N ALA A 140 71.66 -6.01 36.75
CA ALA A 140 71.24 -5.22 35.59
C ALA A 140 70.24 -4.13 36.06
N PRO A 141 70.26 -2.92 35.46
CA PRO A 141 69.68 -1.70 36.02
C PRO A 141 68.13 -1.67 35.96
N PRO A 142 67.47 -0.75 36.70
CA PRO A 142 66.03 -0.60 36.63
C PRO A 142 65.66 0.03 35.28
N VAL A 143 64.87 -0.70 34.49
CA VAL A 143 64.23 -0.16 33.29
C VAL A 143 63.12 0.77 33.75
N GLU A 144 63.23 2.03 33.31
CA GLU A 144 62.25 3.10 33.41
C GLU A 144 60.81 2.61 33.18
N GLN A 145 59.92 2.96 34.11
CA GLN A 145 58.48 2.87 33.91
C GLN A 145 58.09 3.78 32.74
N ALA A 146 57.89 3.17 31.57
CA ALA A 146 57.14 3.79 30.49
C ALA A 146 55.72 4.04 31.00
N ALA A 147 55.28 5.29 30.84
CA ALA A 147 53.96 5.77 31.19
C ALA A 147 52.86 4.85 30.67
N VAL A 148 51.86 4.63 31.52
CA VAL A 148 50.55 4.13 31.15
C VAL A 148 49.99 5.07 30.08
N ALA A 149 49.99 4.63 28.83
CA ALA A 149 49.15 5.23 27.81
C ALA A 149 47.69 4.92 28.16
N GLU A 150 46.94 5.97 28.42
CA GLU A 150 45.49 6.01 28.49
C GLU A 150 44.92 5.34 27.22
N PRO A 151 43.96 4.40 27.32
CA PRO A 151 43.30 3.88 26.14
C PRO A 151 42.40 4.98 25.57
N GLU A 152 42.85 5.63 24.51
CA GLU A 152 42.00 6.46 23.66
C GLU A 152 40.78 5.64 23.22
N ALA A 153 39.61 6.24 23.46
CA ALA A 153 38.34 5.81 22.91
C ALA A 153 38.44 5.76 21.37
N PRO A 154 37.86 4.75 20.70
CA PRO A 154 37.80 4.77 19.25
C PRO A 154 36.91 5.93 18.79
N GLU A 155 37.53 6.94 18.19
CA GLU A 155 36.85 7.89 17.32
C GLU A 155 36.13 7.13 16.19
N ALA A 156 34.89 7.54 15.95
CA ALA A 156 34.07 7.08 14.86
C ALA A 156 34.75 7.38 13.50
N PRO A 157 34.68 6.47 12.52
CA PRO A 157 35.17 6.78 11.19
C PRO A 157 34.31 7.89 10.55
N PRO A 158 34.92 8.89 9.89
CA PRO A 158 34.18 9.72 8.96
C PRO A 158 33.66 8.84 7.82
N GLY A 159 32.42 9.09 7.41
CA GLY A 159 31.80 8.38 6.30
C GLY A 159 32.65 8.50 5.04
N GLU A 160 33.23 7.38 4.63
CA GLU A 160 33.62 7.13 3.25
C GLU A 160 32.58 6.24 2.58
N GLU A 161 32.32 6.62 1.35
CA GLU A 161 31.33 6.14 0.41
C GLU A 161 31.51 4.63 0.11
N PRO A 162 30.42 3.91 -0.22
CA PRO A 162 30.53 2.52 -0.61
C PRO A 162 31.29 2.34 -1.94
N PRO A 163 31.98 1.20 -2.09
CA PRO A 163 32.88 0.92 -3.22
C PRO A 163 32.13 0.75 -4.54
N THR A 164 32.74 1.27 -5.60
CA THR A 164 32.52 0.82 -6.97
C THR A 164 33.01 -0.62 -7.09
N GLY A 165 32.09 -1.57 -6.92
CA GLY A 165 32.31 -2.99 -7.16
C GLY A 165 31.45 -3.44 -8.31
N GLU A 166 32.03 -3.56 -9.50
CA GLU A 166 31.60 -4.53 -10.50
C GLU A 166 31.54 -5.91 -9.83
N SER A 167 30.33 -6.44 -9.68
CA SER A 167 30.11 -7.86 -9.41
C SER A 167 28.83 -8.28 -10.10
N GLU A 168 29.07 -8.87 -11.26
CA GLU A 168 28.24 -9.76 -12.04
C GLU A 168 27.34 -10.67 -11.17
N PRO A 169 26.01 -10.69 -11.39
CA PRO A 169 25.15 -11.67 -10.75
C PRO A 169 25.19 -13.01 -11.52
N PRO A 170 25.39 -14.14 -10.83
CA PRO A 170 25.27 -15.46 -11.41
C PRO A 170 23.78 -15.89 -11.50
N GLY A 171 23.37 -16.32 -12.69
CA GLY A 171 22.49 -17.47 -12.92
C GLY A 171 21.05 -17.49 -12.36
N GLY A 172 20.09 -17.11 -13.22
CA GLY A 172 18.78 -17.79 -13.38
C GLY A 172 17.54 -16.88 -13.37
N PRO A 173 16.41 -17.25 -14.01
CA PRO A 173 16.16 -18.34 -14.94
C PRO A 173 15.99 -17.88 -16.40
N GLU A 174 16.22 -18.83 -17.29
CA GLU A 174 16.03 -18.84 -18.74
C GLU A 174 14.78 -18.09 -19.23
N VAL A 175 14.99 -16.91 -19.81
CA VAL A 175 14.00 -16.20 -20.61
C VAL A 175 14.00 -16.84 -21.99
N VAL A 176 12.93 -17.56 -22.33
CA VAL A 176 12.66 -18.03 -23.68
C VAL A 176 12.50 -16.80 -24.57
N GLN A 177 13.54 -16.47 -25.33
CA GLN A 177 13.48 -15.52 -26.44
C GLN A 177 12.59 -16.10 -27.52
N LEU A 178 11.43 -15.49 -27.74
CA LEU A 178 10.62 -15.75 -28.93
C LEU A 178 10.72 -14.53 -29.86
N ALA A 179 11.54 -14.74 -30.90
CA ALA A 179 11.48 -14.13 -32.23
C ALA A 179 11.55 -12.59 -32.37
N GLU A 180 12.71 -12.17 -32.89
CA GLU A 180 12.96 -10.91 -33.58
C GLU A 180 12.27 -10.86 -34.97
N ALA A 181 11.60 -9.74 -35.27
CA ALA A 181 11.55 -8.95 -36.53
C ALA A 181 10.13 -8.52 -36.99
N PRO A 182 9.94 -7.36 -37.67
CA PRO A 182 10.87 -6.25 -37.92
C PRO A 182 10.33 -4.85 -37.52
N ALA A 183 11.27 -3.91 -37.50
CA ALA A 183 11.13 -2.47 -37.28
C ALA A 183 9.96 -1.76 -37.98
N GLU A 184 9.19 -1.01 -37.19
CA GLU A 184 8.78 0.35 -37.56
C GLU A 184 9.43 1.33 -36.59
N ALA A 185 10.33 2.15 -37.13
CA ALA A 185 11.01 3.22 -36.42
C ALA A 185 10.02 4.36 -36.16
N GLY A 186 9.59 4.52 -34.91
CA GLY A 186 8.92 5.72 -34.40
C GLY A 186 9.70 6.28 -33.20
N PRO A 187 9.91 7.60 -33.09
CA PRO A 187 10.62 8.20 -31.97
C PRO A 187 9.70 8.23 -30.74
N ALA A 188 9.59 7.13 -30.00
CA ALA A 188 8.71 7.02 -28.83
C ALA A 188 9.41 6.58 -27.52
N GLU A 189 10.69 6.24 -27.56
CA GLU A 189 11.39 5.68 -26.37
C GLU A 189 11.90 6.74 -25.39
N ALA A 190 11.72 8.04 -25.65
CA ALA A 190 12.13 9.11 -24.74
C ALA A 190 11.03 9.58 -23.76
N GLN A 191 9.75 9.24 -23.99
CA GLN A 191 8.62 9.71 -23.16
C GLN A 191 8.18 8.69 -22.10
N ALA A 192 8.32 7.39 -22.38
CA ALA A 192 7.88 6.33 -21.46
C ALA A 192 8.66 6.24 -20.13
N GLY A 193 9.79 6.93 -20.03
CA GLY A 193 10.55 7.09 -18.78
C GLY A 193 9.96 8.17 -17.88
N ASP A 194 9.55 9.30 -18.45
CA ASP A 194 9.07 10.48 -17.73
C ASP A 194 7.73 10.20 -17.03
N ASP A 195 6.80 9.58 -17.78
CA ASP A 195 5.46 9.24 -17.29
C ASP A 195 5.47 8.32 -16.04
N ARG A 196 6.51 7.46 -15.91
CA ARG A 196 6.63 6.56 -14.76
C ARG A 196 7.17 7.28 -13.52
N HIS A 197 8.10 8.21 -13.70
CA HIS A 197 8.65 8.98 -12.58
C HIS A 197 7.59 9.96 -12.05
N GLU A 198 6.82 10.60 -12.94
CA GLU A 198 5.69 11.45 -12.55
C GLU A 198 4.63 10.68 -11.75
N ALA A 199 4.31 9.44 -12.15
CA ALA A 199 3.35 8.60 -11.44
C ALA A 199 3.81 8.23 -10.02
N ASP A 200 5.10 7.91 -9.86
CA ASP A 200 5.71 7.59 -8.56
C ASP A 200 5.78 8.84 -7.66
N GLU A 201 6.09 10.00 -8.23
CA GLU A 201 6.09 11.29 -7.53
C GLU A 201 4.68 11.66 -7.05
N GLN A 202 3.66 11.52 -7.91
CA GLN A 202 2.25 11.74 -7.53
C GLN A 202 1.78 10.79 -6.42
N LEU A 203 2.21 9.52 -6.46
CA LEU A 203 1.89 8.55 -5.41
C LEU A 203 2.54 8.96 -4.07
N SER A 204 3.80 9.39 -4.11
CA SER A 204 4.53 9.84 -2.92
C SER A 204 3.91 11.10 -2.30
N ALA A 205 3.52 12.07 -3.15
CA ALA A 205 2.82 13.28 -2.75
C ALA A 205 1.48 12.97 -2.05
N ARG A 206 0.71 12.01 -2.59
CA ARG A 206 -0.54 11.56 -1.96
C ARG A 206 -0.33 10.95 -0.58
N LEU A 207 0.72 10.15 -0.39
CA LEU A 207 1.04 9.56 0.91
C LEU A 207 1.40 10.62 1.95
N VAL A 208 2.21 11.62 1.57
CA VAL A 208 2.57 12.74 2.45
C VAL A 208 1.34 13.58 2.78
N ALA A 209 0.49 13.87 1.80
CA ALA A 209 -0.77 14.57 2.02
C ALA A 209 -1.67 13.85 3.04
N LEU A 210 -1.81 12.53 2.92
CA LEU A 210 -2.54 11.71 3.87
C LEU A 210 -1.90 11.74 5.27
N GLN A 211 -0.58 11.63 5.37
CA GLN A 211 0.14 11.70 6.64
C GLN A 211 -0.07 13.05 7.34
N MET A 212 0.01 14.16 6.61
CA MET A 212 -0.24 15.50 7.15
C MET A 212 -1.70 15.66 7.60
N ALA A 213 -2.66 15.15 6.83
CA ALA A 213 -4.07 15.17 7.20
C ALA A 213 -4.34 14.34 8.47
N VAL A 214 -3.71 13.17 8.61
CA VAL A 214 -3.78 12.31 9.81
C VAL A 214 -3.14 13.01 11.03
N ALA A 215 -2.06 13.76 10.83
CA ALA A 215 -1.43 14.58 11.87
C ALA A 215 -2.27 15.81 12.27
N GLY A 216 -3.40 16.06 11.59
CA GLY A 216 -4.32 17.16 11.88
C GLY A 216 -4.06 18.45 11.09
N GLY A 217 -3.24 18.39 10.03
CA GLY A 217 -3.08 19.47 9.07
C GLY A 217 -4.40 19.82 8.37
N ASN A 218 -4.58 21.09 8.04
CA ASN A 218 -5.74 21.54 7.25
C ASN A 218 -5.47 21.41 5.74
N ARG A 219 -6.51 21.42 4.91
CA ARG A 219 -6.40 21.27 3.46
C ARG A 219 -5.43 22.28 2.84
N GLY A 220 -5.46 23.54 3.27
CA GLY A 220 -4.60 24.61 2.77
C GLY A 220 -3.11 24.42 3.13
N ASP A 221 -2.81 23.94 4.34
CA ASP A 221 -1.43 23.64 4.77
C ASP A 221 -0.82 22.53 3.90
N VAL A 222 -1.62 21.51 3.59
CA VAL A 222 -1.20 20.40 2.72
C VAL A 222 -1.04 20.88 1.27
N GLU A 223 -1.94 21.72 0.79
CA GLU A 223 -1.86 22.32 -0.55
C GLU A 223 -0.56 23.12 -0.75
N VAL A 224 -0.20 23.96 0.22
CA VAL A 224 1.06 24.72 0.20
C VAL A 224 2.25 23.76 0.22
N HIS A 225 2.23 22.75 1.08
CA HIS A 225 3.32 21.79 1.20
C HIS A 225 3.55 20.97 -0.09
N LEU A 226 2.47 20.59 -0.78
CA LEU A 226 2.55 19.87 -2.06
C LEU A 226 3.17 20.74 -3.16
N ARG A 227 2.82 22.03 -3.23
CA ARG A 227 3.43 22.95 -4.20
C ARG A 227 4.90 23.21 -3.91
N GLU A 228 5.26 23.42 -2.64
CA GLU A 228 6.62 23.77 -2.24
C GLU A 228 7.59 22.58 -2.31
N THR A 229 7.14 21.39 -1.92
CA THR A 229 8.01 20.21 -1.77
C THR A 229 8.03 19.34 -3.02
N PHE A 230 6.89 19.18 -3.69
CA PHE A 230 6.73 18.29 -4.84
C PHE A 230 6.57 19.04 -6.16
N GLY A 231 6.50 20.37 -6.16
CA GLY A 231 6.40 21.17 -7.39
C GLY A 231 5.09 20.96 -8.18
N ILE A 232 4.06 20.39 -7.56
CA ILE A 232 2.80 20.04 -8.23
C ILE A 232 1.99 21.32 -8.50
N GLU A 233 1.78 21.67 -9.76
CA GLU A 233 1.02 22.87 -10.15
C GLU A 233 -0.45 22.79 -9.73
N ASP A 234 -1.08 21.63 -9.94
CA ASP A 234 -2.49 21.37 -9.60
C ASP A 234 -2.67 20.22 -8.58
N PRO A 235 -2.62 20.51 -7.27
CA PRO A 235 -2.81 19.49 -6.24
C PRO A 235 -4.29 19.13 -5.99
N VAL A 236 -5.25 19.69 -6.74
CA VAL A 236 -6.69 19.57 -6.41
C VAL A 236 -7.14 18.11 -6.38
N ALA A 237 -6.73 17.28 -7.34
CA ALA A 237 -7.11 15.87 -7.38
C ALA A 237 -6.62 15.09 -6.14
N ILE A 238 -5.37 15.33 -5.72
CA ILE A 238 -4.79 14.69 -4.53
C ILE A 238 -5.50 15.15 -3.26
N LEU A 239 -5.82 16.44 -3.18
CA LEU A 239 -6.52 17.01 -2.03
C LEU A 239 -7.97 16.55 -1.94
N ASP A 240 -8.66 16.41 -3.06
CA ASP A 240 -10.03 15.91 -3.14
C ASP A 240 -10.12 14.43 -2.71
N ASP A 241 -9.09 13.62 -3.00
CA ASP A 241 -9.01 12.23 -2.52
C ASP A 241 -8.85 12.14 -1.00
N VAL A 242 -8.09 13.05 -0.38
CA VAL A 242 -7.77 13.00 1.06
C VAL A 242 -8.85 13.70 1.91
N PHE A 243 -9.34 14.85 1.47
CA PHE A 243 -10.28 15.68 2.22
C PHE A 243 -11.73 15.56 1.74
N GLY A 244 -11.94 15.03 0.53
CA GLY A 244 -13.22 15.02 -0.17
C GLY A 244 -13.35 16.19 -1.15
N PRO A 245 -14.12 16.00 -2.24
CA PRO A 245 -14.24 16.98 -3.32
C PRO A 245 -14.82 18.31 -2.84
N GLY A 246 -14.19 19.42 -3.27
CA GLY A 246 -14.71 20.77 -3.04
C GLY A 246 -14.70 21.24 -1.58
N THR A 247 -13.83 20.67 -0.74
CA THR A 247 -13.71 21.05 0.67
C THR A 247 -12.99 22.39 0.89
N ASP A 248 -13.36 23.18 1.90
CA ASP A 248 -12.67 24.46 2.13
C ASP A 248 -11.22 24.28 2.59
N ALA A 249 -10.37 25.28 2.39
CA ALA A 249 -8.95 25.26 2.79
C ALA A 249 -8.77 25.02 4.31
N GLU A 250 -9.72 25.46 5.14
CA GLU A 250 -9.69 25.26 6.59
C GLU A 250 -10.15 23.85 7.02
N LYS A 251 -10.63 23.02 6.09
CA LYS A 251 -11.14 21.68 6.40
C LYS A 251 -10.04 20.82 7.01
N ARG A 252 -10.36 20.19 8.13
CA ARG A 252 -9.57 19.13 8.76
C ARG A 252 -10.30 17.81 8.67
N VAL A 253 -9.56 16.72 8.52
CA VAL A 253 -10.13 15.38 8.57
C VAL A 253 -10.40 15.03 10.04
N ALA A 254 -11.67 14.86 10.39
CA ALA A 254 -12.07 14.42 11.72
C ALA A 254 -11.96 12.90 11.77
N TRP A 255 -10.78 12.39 12.10
CA TRP A 255 -10.59 10.96 12.34
C TRP A 255 -11.22 10.59 13.69
N PRO A 256 -12.03 9.52 13.75
CA PRO A 256 -12.50 8.99 15.02
C PRO A 256 -11.27 8.62 15.84
N ARG A 257 -11.05 9.32 16.95
CA ARG A 257 -9.98 8.95 17.88
C ARG A 257 -10.26 7.53 18.35
N THR A 258 -9.24 6.69 18.38
CA THR A 258 -9.28 5.26 18.75
C THR A 258 -9.74 4.97 20.20
N GLY A 259 -10.47 5.89 20.84
CA GLY A 259 -11.10 5.74 22.15
C GLY A 259 -12.54 6.28 22.25
N ASP A 260 -13.15 6.82 21.18
CA ASP A 260 -14.50 7.42 21.23
C ASP A 260 -15.64 6.45 20.82
N SER A 261 -15.34 5.15 20.71
CA SER A 261 -16.32 4.11 20.41
C SER A 261 -16.69 3.32 21.68
N ALA A 262 -17.23 4.02 22.69
CA ALA A 262 -17.89 3.41 23.84
C ALA A 262 -18.72 4.44 24.64
N ALA A 263 -20.00 4.59 24.27
CA ALA A 263 -21.11 4.93 25.18
C ALA A 263 -22.44 4.54 24.53
#